data_AF-A0A947BIQ1-F1
#
_entry.id   AF-A0A947BIQ1-F1
#
_cell.length_a   1.000
_cell.length_b   1.000
_cell.length_c   1.000
_cell.angle_alpha   90.00
_cell.angle_beta   90.00
_cell.angle_gamma   90.00
#
_symmetry.space_group_name_H-M   'P 1'
#
loop_
_entity.id
_entity.type
_entity.pdbx_description
1 polymer ?
#
loop_
_entity_poly.entity_id
_entity_poly.type
_entity_poly.pdbx_seq_one_letter_code
_entity_poly.pdbx_strand_id
1 'polypeptide(L)' 'MSLIRTVIFLFALFIGSMAHAGEPARIVAIGDLHGDYEAYHDIALTAGMIDEDGDWAGGDTVLVQLGDVTDRGPDSLKII' A
#
# COMPACT_ATOMS: atom_id res chain seq x y z
N MET A 1 -17.45 20.14 -42.03
CA MET A 1 -17.08 19.58 -40.71
C MET A 1 -15.93 20.41 -40.16
N SER A 2 -16.18 21.19 -39.11
CA SER A 2 -15.34 22.35 -38.75
C SER A 2 -14.07 21.95 -38.00
N LEU A 3 -12.92 22.45 -38.48
CA LEU A 3 -11.57 22.34 -37.91
C LEU A 3 -11.52 22.55 -36.37
N ILE A 4 -12.40 23.40 -35.85
CA ILE A 4 -12.53 23.70 -34.42
C ILE A 4 -12.89 22.45 -33.61
N ARG A 5 -13.78 21.59 -34.14
CA ARG A 5 -14.16 20.33 -33.47
C ARG A 5 -13.00 19.35 -33.40
N THR A 6 -12.19 19.28 -34.46
CA THR A 6 -11.01 18.43 -34.53
C THR A 6 -9.95 18.88 -33.53
N VAL A 7 -9.70 20.19 -33.42
CA VAL A 7 -8.75 20.75 -32.46
C VAL A 7 -9.19 20.52 -31.01
N ILE A 8 -10.46 20.74 -30.70
CA ILE A 8 -11.01 20.45 -29.35
C ILE A 8 -10.87 18.96 -29.01
N PHE A 9 -11.15 18.08 -29.98
CA PHE A 9 -11.04 16.64 -29.77
C PHE A 9 -9.59 16.19 -29.53
N LEU A 10 -8.65 16.72 -30.32
CA LEU A 10 -7.22 16.44 -30.16
C LEU A 10 -6.67 16.99 -28.82
N PHE A 11 -7.14 18.16 -28.40
CA PHE A 11 -6.75 18.77 -27.13
C PHE A 11 -7.30 17.98 -25.92
N ALA A 12 -8.55 17.50 -26.00
CA ALA A 12 -9.13 16.62 -24.99
C ALA A 12 -8.38 15.28 -24.89
N LEU A 13 -7.96 14.71 -26.03
CA LEU A 13 -7.15 13.48 -26.08
C LEU A 13 -5.78 13.69 -25.41
N PHE A 14 -5.16 14.85 -25.64
CA PHE A 14 -3.86 15.20 -25.07
C PHE A 14 -3.90 15.39 -23.54
N ILE A 15 -4.96 16.02 -23.01
CA ILE A 15 -5.15 16.16 -21.56
C ILE A 15 -5.38 14.80 -20.89
N GLY A 16 -6.18 13.91 -21.51
CA GLY A 16 -6.42 12.56 -20.99
C GLY A 16 -5.15 11.71 -20.89
N SER A 17 -4.18 11.91 -21.79
CA SER A 17 -2.89 11.23 -21.78
C SER A 17 -1.95 11.68 -20.64
N MET A 18 -2.09 12.91 -20.15
CA MET A 18 -1.21 13.46 -19.10
C MET A 18 -1.64 13.05 -17.69
N ALA A 19 -2.83 12.47 -17.54
CA ALA A 19 -3.44 12.14 -16.25
C ALA A 19 -3.05 10.75 -15.69
N HIS A 20 -2.14 10.01 -16.33
CA HIS A 20 -1.89 8.59 -16.00
C HIS A 20 -0.50 8.25 -15.44
N ALA A 21 0.15 9.18 -14.74
CA ALA A 21 1.24 8.81 -13.83
C ALA A 21 0.72 8.96 -12.40
N GLY A 22 0.01 7.95 -11.90
CA GLY A 22 -0.32 7.88 -10.48
C GLY A 22 0.97 7.81 -9.66
N GLU A 23 1.00 8.45 -8.49
CA GLU A 23 2.12 8.32 -7.57
C GLU A 23 2.40 6.84 -7.31
N PRO A 24 3.68 6.41 -7.26
CA PRO A 24 4.03 5.03 -6.98
C PRO A 24 3.42 4.62 -5.63
N ALA A 25 2.78 3.44 -5.59
CA ALA A 25 2.18 2.92 -4.37
C ALA A 25 3.25 2.84 -3.26
N ARG A 26 2.91 3.30 -2.05
CA ARG A 26 3.80 3.17 -0.89
C ARG A 26 3.99 1.69 -0.58
N ILE A 27 5.22 1.27 -0.36
CA ILE A 27 5.55 -0.12 0.02
C ILE A 27 6.12 -0.11 1.44
N VAL A 28 5.61 -1.00 2.29
CA VAL A 28 6.17 -1.32 3.60
C VAL A 28 6.61 -2.78 3.58
N ALA A 29 7.90 -3.04 3.79
CA ALA A 29 8.45 -4.37 3.88
C ALA A 29 8.80 -4.70 5.34
N ILE A 30 8.25 -5.78 5.87
CA ILE A 30 8.54 -6.28 7.22
C ILE A 30 9.38 -7.55 7.10
N GLY A 31 10.48 -7.61 7.85
CA GLY A 31 11.34 -8.78 7.93
C GLY A 31 10.83 -9.83 8.92
N ASP A 32 11.73 -10.71 9.33
CA ASP A 32 11.46 -11.85 10.20
C ASP A 32 10.76 -11.42 11.51
N LEU A 33 9.67 -12.10 11.85
CA LEU A 33 8.88 -11.83 13.06
C LEU A 33 9.04 -12.93 14.10
N HIS A 34 9.26 -14.18 13.69
CA HIS A 34 9.43 -15.31 14.60
C HIS A 34 8.41 -15.35 15.75
N GLY A 35 7.14 -15.21 15.40
CA GLY A 35 6.04 -15.27 16.37
C GLY A 35 6.00 -14.12 17.38
N ASP A 36 6.70 -13.01 17.14
CA ASP A 36 6.66 -11.79 17.96
C ASP A 36 5.52 -10.87 17.48
N TYR A 37 4.33 -11.09 18.03
CA TYR A 37 3.13 -10.32 17.70
C TYR A 37 3.22 -8.86 18.15
N GLU A 38 3.84 -8.58 19.31
CA GLU A 38 3.98 -7.22 19.82
C GLU A 38 4.86 -6.39 18.89
N ALA A 39 5.99 -6.97 18.42
CA ALA A 39 6.83 -6.31 17.43
C ALA A 39 6.08 -6.05 16.11
N TYR A 40 5.29 -7.01 15.63
CA TYR A 40 4.46 -6.81 14.44
C TYR A 40 3.45 -5.67 14.62
N HIS A 41 2.74 -5.66 15.75
CA HIS A 41 1.74 -4.65 16.08
C HIS A 41 2.37 -3.25 16.16
N ASP A 42 3.49 -3.09 16.88
CA ASP A 42 4.21 -1.82 17.01
C ASP A 42 4.72 -1.30 15.66
N ILE A 43 5.24 -2.19 14.81
CA ILE A 43 5.67 -1.83 13.45
C ILE A 43 4.47 -1.38 12.63
N ALA A 44 3.37 -2.13 12.66
CA ALA A 44 2.17 -1.82 11.88
C ALA A 44 1.54 -0.49 12.28
N LEU A 45 1.44 -0.21 13.58
CA LEU A 45 0.91 1.03 14.12
C LEU A 45 1.83 2.21 13.77
N THR A 46 3.13 2.08 14.03
CA THR A 46 4.12 3.15 13.76
C THR A 46 4.25 3.43 12.26
N ALA A 47 4.09 2.41 11.41
CA ALA A 47 4.09 2.56 9.96
C ALA A 47 2.75 3.08 9.40
N GLY A 48 1.75 3.31 10.24
CA GLY A 48 0.41 3.77 9.86
C GLY A 48 -0.36 2.77 9.01
N MET A 49 -0.05 1.47 9.13
CA MET A 49 -0.76 0.40 8.44
C MET A 49 -2.05 0.01 9.17
N ILE A 50 -2.06 0.14 10.49
CA ILE A 50 -3.22 -0.07 11.35
C ILE A 50 -3.51 1.16 12.21
N ASP A 51 -4.74 1.30 12.67
CA ASP A 51 -5.13 2.27 13.70
C ASP A 51 -5.00 1.70 15.13
N GLU A 52 -5.43 2.47 16.13
CA GLU A 52 -5.34 2.07 17.55
C GLU A 52 -6.26 0.87 17.91
N ASP A 53 -7.29 0.60 17.09
CA ASP A 53 -8.19 -0.54 17.26
C ASP A 53 -7.66 -1.80 16.55
N GLY A 54 -6.56 -1.66 15.80
CA GLY A 54 -5.93 -2.72 15.01
C GLY A 54 -6.52 -2.91 13.62
N ASP A 55 -7.41 -2.01 13.20
CA ASP A 55 -8.04 -2.04 11.87
C ASP A 55 -7.10 -1.43 10.82
N TRP A 56 -7.24 -1.87 9.56
CA TRP A 56 -6.38 -1.37 8.48
C TRP A 56 -6.58 0.12 8.21
N ALA A 57 -5.50 0.90 8.36
CA ALA A 57 -5.42 2.33 8.12
C ALA A 57 -4.41 2.73 7.03
N GLY A 58 -3.74 1.75 6.40
CA GLY A 58 -2.64 1.96 5.44
C GLY A 58 -3.04 2.52 4.06
N GLY A 59 -4.33 2.72 3.78
CA GLY A 59 -4.81 3.17 2.47
C GLY A 59 -4.36 2.24 1.34
N ASP A 60 -3.75 2.81 0.30
CA ASP A 60 -3.20 2.08 -0.86
C ASP A 60 -1.79 1.51 -0.61
N THR A 61 -1.32 1.48 0.65
CA THR A 61 -0.01 0.91 1.00
C THR A 61 0.01 -0.58 0.67
N VAL A 62 1.08 -1.03 0.01
CA VAL A 62 1.38 -2.46 -0.19
C VAL A 62 2.26 -2.94 0.95
N LEU A 63 1.75 -3.88 1.75
CA LEU A 63 2.54 -4.62 2.72
C LEU A 63 3.21 -5.83 2.05
N VAL A 64 4.53 -5.96 2.23
CA VAL A 64 5.32 -7.12 1.82
C VAL A 64 5.93 -7.78 3.06
N GLN A 65 5.48 -8.99 3.38
CA GLN A 65 6.10 -9.81 4.42
C GLN A 65 7.18 -10.70 3.78
N LEU A 66 8.43 -10.55 4.23
CA LEU A 66 9.63 -11.16 3.63
C LEU A 66 9.85 -12.64 4.03
N GLY A 67 9.20 -13.14 5.09
CA GLY A 67 9.31 -14.54 5.51
C GLY A 67 9.45 -14.68 7.03
N ASP A 68 9.77 -15.89 7.50
CA ASP A 68 10.09 -16.18 8.91
C ASP A 68 9.11 -15.55 9.92
N VAL A 69 7.82 -15.69 9.60
CA VAL A 69 6.70 -15.16 10.40
C VAL A 69 6.48 -16.01 11.66
N THR A 70 6.58 -17.33 11.51
CA THR A 70 6.31 -18.29 12.58
C THR A 70 7.60 -18.77 13.27
N ASP A 71 7.42 -19.62 14.28
CA ASP A 71 8.47 -20.26 15.10
C ASP A 71 9.12 -19.35 16.14
N ARG A 72 9.78 -19.95 17.14
CA ARG A 72 10.49 -19.33 18.29
C ARG A 72 9.59 -18.57 19.28
N GLY A 73 8.74 -17.66 18.80
CA GLY A 73 7.81 -16.89 19.62
C GLY A 73 6.49 -17.63 19.90
N PRO A 74 5.80 -17.29 21.00
CA PRO A 74 4.57 -17.97 21.41
C PRO A 74 3.34 -17.54 20.59
N ASP A 75 3.41 -16.42 19.86
CA ASP A 75 2.23 -15.74 19.31
C ASP A 75 2.09 -15.86 17.79
N SER A 76 2.71 -16.88 17.17
CA SER A 76 2.63 -17.11 15.72
C SER A 76 1.20 -17.08 15.16
N LEU A 77 0.23 -17.64 15.89
CA LEU A 77 -1.19 -17.69 15.49
C LEU A 77 -1.91 -16.33 15.52
N LYS A 78 -1.34 -15.31 16.18
CA LYS A 78 -1.90 -13.96 16.16
C LYS A 78 -1.47 -13.17 14.93
N ILE A 79 -0.43 -13.62 14.22
CA ILE A 79 0.16 -12.92 13.08
C ILE A 79 -0.41 -13.44 11.74
N ILE A 80 -0.82 -14.72 11.67
CA ILE A 80 -1.26 -15.39 10.42
C ILE A 80 -2.79 -15.56 10.31
#